data_AF-A0A2W5RQ60-F1
#
_entry.id   AF-A0A2W5RQ60-F1
#
_cell.length_a   1.000
_cell.length_b   1.000
_cell.length_c   1.000
_cell.angle_alpha   90.00
_cell.angle_beta   90.00
_cell.angle_gamma   90.00
#
_symmetry.space_group_name_H-M   'P 1'
#
loop_
_entity.id
_entity.type
_entity.pdbx_description
1 polymer ?
#
loop_
_entity_poly.entity_id
_entity_poly.type
_entity_poly.pdbx_seq_one_letter_code
_entity_poly.pdbx_strand_id
1 'polypeptide(L)'
;MSLRPEDRNQFVNEVGYEAFEHIVRRMEALGTLPLPELLPLVFAAVNVCLANAMRAPIERASDRQAAADALLAASQQQTRQLIDQIVNAPRG
;
A
#
# COMPACT_ATOMS: atom_id res chain seq x y z
N MET A 1 3.06 5.27 -23.45
CA MET A 1 4.00 6.30 -22.96
C MET A 1 4.57 5.77 -21.66
N SER A 2 5.88 5.53 -21.57
CA SER A 2 6.51 5.02 -20.34
C SER A 2 6.90 6.23 -19.49
N LEU A 3 6.40 6.32 -18.25
CA LEU A 3 6.78 7.38 -17.31
C LEU A 3 8.27 7.24 -16.97
N ARG A 4 9.00 8.36 -16.82
CA ARG A 4 10.35 8.30 -16.28
C ARG A 4 10.28 7.73 -14.84
N PRO A 5 11.29 6.98 -14.38
CA PRO A 5 11.27 6.35 -13.06
C PRO A 5 10.99 7.32 -11.90
N GLU A 6 11.52 8.54 -12.00
CA GLU A 6 11.30 9.64 -11.04
C GLU A 6 9.84 10.08 -11.01
N ASP A 7 9.26 10.37 -12.18
CA ASP A 7 7.84 10.77 -12.32
C ASP A 7 6.90 9.65 -11.84
N ARG A 8 7.28 8.38 -12.06
CA ARG A 8 6.51 7.22 -11.58
C ARG A 8 6.54 7.12 -10.05
N ASN A 9 7.68 7.34 -9.42
CA ASN A 9 7.79 7.27 -7.96
C ASN A 9 7.05 8.42 -7.29
N GLN A 10 7.16 9.64 -7.85
CA GLN A 10 6.41 10.79 -7.36
C GLN A 10 4.89 10.56 -7.47
N PHE A 11 4.43 10.11 -8.64
CA PHE A 11 3.02 9.80 -8.85
C PHE A 11 2.49 8.74 -7.87
N VAL A 12 3.25 7.66 -7.65
CA VAL A 12 2.87 6.61 -6.68
C VAL A 12 2.81 7.17 -5.25
N ASN A 13 3.73 8.06 -4.88
CA ASN A 13 3.73 8.69 -3.56
C ASN A 13 2.53 9.61 -3.36
N GLU A 14 2.19 10.45 -4.33
CA GLU A 14 1.03 11.36 -4.27
C GLU A 14 -0.26 10.56 -4.14
N VAL A 15 -0.50 9.60 -5.04
CA VAL A 15 -1.71 8.76 -5.01
C VAL A 15 -1.78 7.91 -3.75
N GLY A 16 -0.63 7.37 -3.31
CA GLY A 16 -0.55 6.56 -2.09
C GLY A 16 -0.88 7.36 -0.83
N TYR A 17 -0.41 8.61 -0.75
CA TYR A 17 -0.69 9.51 0.37
C TYR A 17 -2.16 9.91 0.42
N GLU A 18 -2.74 10.29 -0.73
CA GLU A 18 -4.18 10.61 -0.81
C GLU A 18 -5.05 9.41 -0.39
N ALA A 19 -4.70 8.21 -0.84
CA ALA A 19 -5.40 6.99 -0.43
C ALA A 19 -5.34 6.75 1.08
N PHE A 20 -4.18 6.99 1.71
CA PHE A 20 -4.04 6.91 3.16
C PHE A 20 -4.93 7.92 3.89
N GLU A 21 -4.91 9.19 3.48
CA GLU A 21 -5.77 10.22 4.08
C GLU A 21 -7.26 9.86 3.97
N HIS A 22 -7.69 9.35 2.80
CA HIS A 22 -9.07 8.92 2.60
C HIS A 22 -9.47 7.76 3.52
N ILE A 23 -8.59 6.78 3.73
CA ILE A 23 -8.84 5.67 4.65
C ILE A 23 -8.99 6.18 6.08
N VAL A 24 -8.07 7.02 6.56
CA VAL A 24 -8.09 7.56 7.92
C VAL A 24 -9.36 8.37 8.17
N ARG A 25 -9.66 9.35 7.30
CA ARG A 25 -10.88 10.18 7.42
C ARG A 25 -12.16 9.33 7.40
N ARG A 26 -12.19 8.28 6.58
CA ARG A 26 -13.35 7.38 6.53
C ARG A 26 -13.52 6.58 7.81
N MET A 27 -12.42 6.10 8.40
CA MET A 27 -12.47 5.36 9.66
C MET A 27 -12.89 6.24 10.83
N GLU A 28 -12.35 7.46 10.92
CA GLU A 28 -12.78 8.47 11.91
C GLU A 28 -14.27 8.80 11.77
N ALA A 29 -14.77 8.91 10.54
CA ALA A 29 -16.19 9.16 10.28
C ALA A 29 -17.10 7.97 10.64
N LEU A 30 -16.57 6.74 10.68
CA LEU A 30 -17.31 5.55 11.11
C LEU A 30 -17.29 5.35 12.63
N GLY A 31 -16.42 6.07 13.35
CA GLY A 31 -16.38 6.14 14.80
C GLY A 31 -15.05 6.68 15.31
N THR A 32 -15.08 7.34 16.47
CA THR A 32 -13.86 7.73 17.19
C THR A 32 -13.26 6.50 17.88
N LEU A 33 -12.38 5.81 17.17
CA LEU A 33 -11.53 4.77 17.75
C LEU A 33 -10.24 5.39 18.31
N PRO A 34 -9.73 4.92 19.47
CA PRO A 34 -8.39 5.25 19.92
C PRO A 34 -7.35 4.90 18.85
N LEU A 35 -6.30 5.71 18.70
CA LEU A 35 -5.23 5.49 17.71
C LEU A 35 -4.65 4.05 17.72
N PRO A 36 -4.43 3.39 18.88
CA PRO A 36 -3.97 2.00 18.91
C PRO A 36 -4.93 1.00 18.26
N GLU A 37 -6.23 1.28 18.24
CA GLU A 37 -7.26 0.46 17.61
C GLU A 37 -7.46 0.85 16.14
N LEU A 38 -7.24 2.13 15.81
CA LEU A 38 -7.33 2.65 14.45
C LEU A 38 -6.23 2.12 13.54
N LEU A 39 -4.97 2.08 14.00
CA LEU A 39 -3.83 1.69 13.18
C LEU A 39 -3.93 0.28 12.58
N PRO A 40 -4.28 -0.78 13.34
CA PRO A 40 -4.52 -2.12 12.78
C PRO A 40 -5.61 -2.13 11.70
N LEU A 41 -6.66 -1.33 11.88
CA LEU A 41 -7.75 -1.24 10.91
C LEU A 41 -7.31 -0.54 9.63
N VAL A 42 -6.50 0.53 9.74
CA VAL A 42 -5.90 1.20 8.58
C VAL A 42 -5.08 0.19 7.77
N PHE A 43 -4.21 -0.61 8.42
CA PHE A 43 -3.45 -1.65 7.73
C PHE A 43 -4.36 -2.70 7.07
N ALA A 44 -5.43 -3.13 7.74
CA ALA A 44 -6.39 -4.07 7.17
C ALA A 44 -7.08 -3.50 5.92
N ALA A 45 -7.49 -2.22 5.93
CA ALA A 45 -8.09 -1.57 4.77
C ALA A 45 -7.11 -1.44 3.59
N VAL A 46 -5.85 -1.11 3.87
CA VAL A 46 -4.79 -1.09 2.84
C VAL A 46 -4.60 -2.48 2.23
N ASN A 47 -4.61 -3.54 3.03
CA ASN A 47 -4.52 -4.92 2.54
C ASN A 47 -5.73 -5.31 1.65
N VAL A 48 -6.93 -4.83 1.97
CA VAL A 48 -8.10 -5.00 1.09
C VAL A 48 -7.89 -4.29 -0.25
N CYS A 49 -7.37 -3.07 -0.25
CA CYS A 49 -7.05 -2.35 -1.48
C CYS A 49 -6.02 -3.11 -2.33
N LEU A 50 -4.96 -3.59 -1.69
CA LEU A 50 -3.91 -4.38 -2.32
C LEU A 50 -4.46 -5.67 -2.96
N ALA A 51 -5.29 -6.42 -2.23
CA ALA A 51 -5.91 -7.64 -2.73
C ALA A 51 -6.80 -7.36 -3.97
N ASN A 52 -7.53 -6.24 -3.99
CA ASN A 52 -8.33 -5.85 -5.15
C ASN A 52 -7.45 -5.46 -6.35
N ALA A 53 -6.34 -4.77 -6.13
CA ALA A 53 -5.37 -4.45 -7.18
C ALA A 53 -4.72 -5.71 -7.79
N MET A 54 -4.45 -6.72 -6.95
CA MET A 54 -3.86 -8.00 -7.37
C MET A 54 -4.87 -8.97 -8.02
N ARG A 55 -6.17 -8.78 -7.80
CA ARG A 55 -7.21 -9.74 -8.25
C ARG A 55 -7.16 -10.02 -9.75
N ALA A 56 -7.22 -8.98 -10.57
CA ALA A 56 -7.26 -9.14 -12.02
C ALA A 56 -6.02 -9.86 -12.61
N PRO A 57 -4.77 -9.52 -12.24
CA PRO A 57 -3.61 -10.27 -12.73
C PRO A 57 -3.57 -11.71 -12.20
N ILE A 58 -4.00 -11.97 -10.96
CA ILE A 58 -4.08 -13.35 -10.41
C ILE A 58 -5.10 -14.18 -11.20
N GLU A 59 -6.31 -13.66 -11.43
CA GLU A 59 -7.38 -14.40 -12.10
C GLU A 59 -7.04 -14.80 -13.54
N ARG A 60 -6.20 -14.00 -14.21
CA ARG A 60 -5.74 -14.21 -15.59
C ARG A 60 -4.50 -15.10 -15.69
N ALA A 61 -3.81 -15.37 -14.58
CA ALA A 61 -2.60 -16.18 -14.58
C ALA A 61 -2.92 -17.66 -14.80
N SER A 62 -2.03 -18.37 -15.51
CA SER A 62 -2.10 -19.82 -15.66
C SER A 62 -1.87 -20.56 -14.34
N ASP A 63 -1.03 -19.99 -13.47
CA ASP A 63 -0.83 -20.41 -12.09
C ASP A 63 -1.17 -19.23 -11.16
N ARG A 64 -2.32 -19.33 -10.49
CA ARG A 64 -2.83 -18.28 -9.61
C ARG A 64 -2.01 -18.14 -8.34
N GLN A 65 -1.49 -19.24 -7.80
CA GLN A 65 -0.73 -19.25 -6.56
C GLN A 65 0.61 -18.56 -6.79
N ALA A 66 1.33 -18.98 -7.83
CA ALA A 66 2.60 -18.35 -8.19
C ALA A 66 2.45 -16.85 -8.49
N ALA A 67 1.38 -16.45 -9.17
CA ALA A 67 1.09 -15.03 -9.43
C ALA A 67 0.80 -14.25 -8.15
N ALA A 68 0.02 -14.81 -7.22
CA ALA A 68 -0.27 -14.18 -5.93
C ALA A 68 1.01 -14.01 -5.11
N ASP A 69 1.84 -15.05 -5.01
CA ASP A 69 3.10 -15.03 -4.25
C ASP A 69 4.08 -14.01 -4.83
N ALA A 70 4.22 -13.95 -6.16
CA ALA A 70 5.08 -12.97 -6.82
C ALA A 70 4.64 -11.52 -6.58
N LEU A 71 3.33 -11.25 -6.68
CA LEU A 71 2.77 -9.92 -6.44
C LEU A 71 2.91 -9.49 -4.97
N LEU A 72 2.66 -10.42 -4.03
CA LEU A 72 2.84 -10.17 -2.60
C LEU A 72 4.31 -9.87 -2.28
N ALA A 73 5.24 -10.66 -2.80
CA ALA A 73 6.68 -10.44 -2.60
C ALA A 73 7.11 -9.06 -3.14
N ALA A 74 6.64 -8.67 -4.33
CA ALA A 74 6.93 -7.36 -4.91
C ALA A 74 6.37 -6.21 -4.04
N SER A 75 5.14 -6.35 -3.54
CA SER A 75 4.54 -5.36 -2.65
C SER A 75 5.30 -5.23 -1.32
N GLN A 76 5.66 -6.36 -0.70
CA GLN A 76 6.44 -6.37 0.55
C GLN A 76 7.81 -5.73 0.37
N GLN A 77 8.49 -6.00 -0.75
CA GLN A 77 9.77 -5.39 -1.06
C GLN A 77 9.65 -3.86 -1.17
N GLN A 78 8.63 -3.35 -1.85
CA GLN A 78 8.40 -1.90 -1.97
C GLN A 78 8.09 -1.27 -0.61
N THR A 79 7.22 -1.88 0.18
CA THR A 79 6.92 -1.41 1.55
C THR A 79 8.17 -1.37 2.41
N ARG A 80 9.04 -2.39 2.32
CA ARG A 80 10.31 -2.43 3.06
C ARG A 80 11.22 -1.25 2.68
N GLN A 81 11.35 -0.96 1.39
CA GLN A 81 12.16 0.17 0.91
C GLN A 81 11.66 1.52 1.46
N LEU A 82 10.34 1.72 1.52
CA LEU A 82 9.75 2.94 2.08
C LEU A 82 10.01 3.03 3.59
N ILE A 83 9.85 1.92 4.33
CA ILE A 83 10.13 1.88 5.77
C ILE A 83 11.61 2.11 6.06
N ASP A 84 12.51 1.54 5.27
CA ASP A 84 13.96 1.69 5.46
C ASP A 84 14.41 3.15 5.35
N GLN A 85 13.75 3.96 4.52
CA GLN A 85 14.00 5.41 4.44
C GLN A 85 13.62 6.11 5.74
N ILE A 86 12.54 5.68 6.39
CA ILE A 86 12.08 6.25 7.67
C ILE A 86 13.00 5.81 8.81
N VAL A 87 13.33 4.52 8.86
CA VAL A 87 14.14 3.91 9.94
C VAL A 87 15.57 4.44 9.93
N ASN A 88 16.15 4.63 8.75
CA ASN A 88 17.53 5.07 8.58
C ASN A 88 17.66 6.58 8.29
N ALA A 89 16.56 7.33 8.32
CA ALA A 89 16.63 8.79 8.20
C ALA A 89 17.51 9.37 9.33
N PRO A 90 18.42 10.31 9.02
CA PRO A 90 19.19 10.99 10.06
C PRO A 90 18.21 11.67 11.03
N ARG A 91 18.33 11.35 12.32
CA ARG A 91 17.58 12.03 13.37
C ARG A 91 18.17 13.43 13.49
N GLY A 92 17.35 14.44 13.15
CA GLY A 92 17.69 15.84 13.38
C GLY A 92 17.86 16.17 14.85
#